data_AF-A0AAW1VM70-F1
#
_entry.id   AF-A0AAW1VM70-F1
#
_cell.length_a   1.000
_cell.length_b   1.000
_cell.length_c   1.000
_cell.angle_alpha   90.00
_cell.angle_beta   90.00
_cell.angle_gamma   90.00
#
_symmetry.space_group_name_H-M   'P 1'
#
loop_
_entity.id
_entity.type
_entity.pdbx_description
1 polymer ?
#
loop_
_entity_poly.entity_id
_entity_poly.type
_entity_poly.pdbx_seq_one_letter_code
_entity_poly.pdbx_strand_id
1 'polypeptide(L)'
;MFLYMGHPNGKVARASHSMFSAFISSAKDSDQDERVSLKEQLVFYYMHRSLWYLKQILTEYPEITPFDGMASGVVAVVRHLPAGSPAIFYCVHCLVEKANRCNKDFAQQADTWKNWQGESEPCKKVLDLLLRLISLVDIQVLPDLMKLLAQLIAQLPKDGQNMILNEVIFTDSRSLSYISLLNARL
;
A
#
# COMPACT_ATOMS: atom_id res chain seq x y z
N MET A 1 -2.83 -21.64 -2.61
CA MET A 1 -2.25 -20.47 -1.93
C MET A 1 -3.30 -19.41 -1.60
N PHE A 2 -3.96 -18.78 -2.58
CA PHE A 2 -4.85 -17.62 -2.31
C PHE A 2 -6.00 -17.85 -1.31
N LEU A 3 -6.55 -19.06 -1.24
CA LEU A 3 -7.57 -19.43 -0.25
C LEU A 3 -7.07 -19.31 1.20
N TYR A 4 -5.74 -19.40 1.38
CA TYR A 4 -5.10 -19.44 2.68
C TYR A 4 -4.56 -18.06 3.12
N MET A 5 -4.77 -17.00 2.34
CA MET A 5 -4.23 -15.66 2.65
C MET A 5 -4.90 -14.98 3.85
N GLY A 6 -6.18 -15.24 4.09
CA GLY A 6 -6.86 -14.84 5.33
C GLY A 6 -7.21 -16.04 6.19
N HIS A 7 -6.28 -17.00 6.28
CA HIS A 7 -6.47 -18.17 7.12
C HIS A 7 -6.38 -17.77 8.60
N PRO A 8 -7.27 -18.26 9.50
CA PRO A 8 -7.26 -17.91 10.92
C PRO A 8 -5.92 -18.17 11.63
N ASN A 9 -5.20 -19.20 11.18
CA ASN A 9 -3.80 -19.41 11.58
C ASN A 9 -2.88 -18.44 10.83
N GLY A 10 -2.41 -17.40 11.52
CA GLY A 10 -1.51 -16.39 10.98
C GLY A 10 -0.19 -16.95 10.39
N LYS A 11 0.29 -18.13 10.80
CA LYS A 11 1.46 -18.76 10.17
C LYS A 11 1.14 -19.23 8.75
N VAL A 12 -0.05 -19.80 8.55
CA VAL A 12 -0.52 -20.28 7.23
C VAL A 12 -0.79 -19.10 6.30
N ALA A 13 -1.40 -18.04 6.83
CA ALA A 13 -1.61 -16.80 6.10
C ALA A 13 -0.28 -16.16 5.67
N ARG A 14 0.68 -16.01 6.60
CA ARG A 14 2.03 -15.49 6.27
C ARG A 14 2.73 -16.35 5.22
N ALA A 15 2.74 -17.67 5.37
CA ALA A 15 3.34 -18.57 4.39
C ALA A 15 2.73 -18.39 2.99
N SER A 16 1.42 -18.15 2.91
CA SER A 16 0.73 -17.90 1.64
C SER A 16 1.15 -16.57 1.01
N HIS A 17 1.29 -15.52 1.80
CA HIS A 17 1.84 -14.24 1.31
C HIS A 17 3.31 -14.34 0.91
N SER A 18 4.12 -15.08 1.67
CA SER A 18 5.53 -15.34 1.33
C SER A 18 5.67 -16.13 0.04
N MET A 19 4.82 -17.13 -0.18
CA MET A 19 4.79 -17.90 -1.43
C MET A 19 4.48 -17.00 -2.63
N PHE A 20 3.50 -16.10 -2.49
CA PHE A 20 3.19 -15.11 -3.53
C PHE A 20 4.39 -14.18 -3.78
N SER A 21 4.98 -13.62 -2.73
CA SER A 21 6.15 -12.75 -2.83
C SER A 21 7.32 -13.45 -3.54
N ALA A 22 7.60 -14.70 -3.17
CA ALA A 22 8.66 -15.50 -3.79
C ALA A 22 8.37 -15.77 -5.28
N PHE A 23 7.12 -16.05 -5.64
CA PHE A 23 6.73 -16.24 -7.03
C PHE A 23 6.93 -14.97 -7.87
N ILE A 24 6.48 -13.81 -7.36
CA ILE A 24 6.67 -12.52 -8.03
C ILE A 24 8.16 -12.19 -8.19
N SER A 25 8.96 -12.43 -7.14
CA SER A 25 10.40 -12.21 -7.14
C SER A 25 11.22 -13.24 -7.94
N SER A 26 10.62 -14.37 -8.32
CA SER A 26 11.35 -15.44 -9.03
C SER A 26 11.95 -14.95 -10.35
N ALA A 27 13.20 -15.35 -10.60
CA ALA A 27 14.02 -14.85 -11.70
C ALA A 27 13.44 -15.18 -13.08
N LYS A 28 13.94 -14.41 -14.04
CA LYS A 28 13.59 -14.44 -15.45
C LYS A 28 14.21 -15.67 -16.13
N ASP A 29 13.42 -16.70 -16.39
CA ASP A 29 13.79 -17.78 -17.30
C ASP A 29 13.44 -17.38 -18.74
N SER A 30 13.92 -18.12 -19.73
CA SER A 30 13.92 -17.81 -21.17
C SER A 30 12.57 -17.48 -21.82
N ASP A 31 11.45 -17.63 -21.10
CA ASP A 31 10.09 -17.34 -21.56
C ASP A 31 9.55 -16.07 -20.87
N GLN A 32 9.85 -14.90 -21.45
CA GLN A 32 9.77 -13.60 -20.77
C GLN A 32 8.36 -13.00 -20.74
N ASP A 33 7.63 -13.03 -21.84
CA ASP A 33 6.40 -12.24 -21.99
C ASP A 33 5.19 -12.94 -21.35
N GLU A 34 5.06 -14.26 -21.53
CA GLU A 34 3.98 -15.04 -20.91
C GLU A 34 4.09 -15.02 -19.39
N ARG A 35 5.31 -15.18 -18.84
CA ARG A 35 5.53 -15.18 -17.39
C ARG A 35 5.28 -13.82 -16.77
N VAL A 36 5.62 -12.72 -17.46
CA VAL A 36 5.30 -11.36 -17.00
C VAL A 36 3.79 -11.15 -17.00
N SER A 37 3.10 -11.53 -18.07
CA SER A 37 1.63 -11.44 -18.14
C SER A 37 0.95 -12.24 -17.02
N LEU A 38 1.42 -13.47 -16.76
CA LEU A 38 0.91 -14.29 -15.66
C LEU A 38 1.14 -13.63 -14.28
N LYS A 39 2.33 -13.06 -14.05
CA LYS A 39 2.63 -12.34 -12.80
C LYS A 39 1.67 -11.16 -12.63
N GLU A 40 1.44 -10.37 -13.67
CA GLU A 40 0.51 -9.23 -13.65
C GLU A 40 -0.93 -9.68 -13.34
N GLN A 41 -1.43 -10.71 -14.03
CA GLN A 41 -2.76 -11.27 -13.79
C GLN A 41 -2.93 -11.75 -12.34
N LEU A 42 -1.91 -12.42 -11.79
CA LEU A 42 -1.91 -12.89 -10.42
C LEU A 42 -1.93 -11.75 -9.40
N VAL A 43 -1.35 -10.59 -9.71
CA VAL A 43 -1.43 -9.40 -8.84
C VAL A 43 -2.87 -8.93 -8.67
N PHE A 44 -3.66 -8.88 -9.74
CA PHE A 44 -5.07 -8.47 -9.63
C PHE A 44 -5.83 -9.40 -8.69
N TYR A 45 -5.63 -10.71 -8.83
CA TYR A 45 -6.27 -11.70 -7.97
C TYR A 45 -5.77 -11.61 -6.52
N TYR A 46 -4.45 -11.44 -6.33
CA TYR A 46 -3.81 -11.25 -5.03
C TYR A 46 -4.37 -10.04 -4.29
N MET A 47 -4.43 -8.89 -4.96
CA MET A 47 -4.92 -7.65 -4.40
C MET A 47 -6.40 -7.76 -4.08
N HIS A 48 -7.21 -8.28 -5.01
CA HIS A 48 -8.64 -8.47 -4.76
C HIS A 48 -8.90 -9.31 -3.50
N ARG A 49 -8.18 -10.43 -3.34
CA ARG A 49 -8.26 -11.28 -2.15
C ARG A 49 -7.72 -10.58 -0.90
N SER A 50 -6.52 -10.02 -0.95
CA SER A 50 -5.88 -9.38 0.20
C SER A 50 -6.69 -8.17 0.71
N LEU A 51 -7.28 -7.39 -0.20
CA LEU A 51 -8.12 -6.23 0.12
C LEU A 51 -9.50 -6.60 0.68
N TRP A 52 -10.03 -7.75 0.26
CA TRP A 52 -11.23 -8.33 0.87
C TRP A 52 -10.97 -8.67 2.33
N TYR A 53 -9.83 -9.30 2.63
CA TYR A 53 -9.43 -9.55 4.00
C TYR A 53 -9.05 -8.26 4.75
N LEU A 54 -8.45 -7.27 4.09
CA LEU A 54 -8.22 -5.94 4.66
C LEU A 54 -9.54 -5.22 4.99
N LYS A 55 -10.64 -5.50 4.25
CA LYS A 55 -11.99 -5.05 4.63
C LYS A 55 -12.40 -5.71 5.95
N GLN A 56 -12.23 -7.02 6.07
CA GLN A 56 -12.54 -7.76 7.29
C GLN A 56 -11.73 -7.29 8.51
N ILE A 57 -10.44 -6.96 8.31
CA ILE A 57 -9.57 -6.37 9.34
C ILE A 57 -10.12 -5.02 9.84
N LEU A 58 -10.67 -4.21 8.93
CA LEU A 58 -11.15 -2.86 9.25
C LEU A 58 -12.55 -2.82 9.86
N THR A 59 -13.43 -3.80 9.58
CA THR A 59 -14.82 -3.76 10.06
C THR A 59 -15.18 -4.79 11.12
N GLU A 60 -14.52 -5.96 11.21
CA GLU A 60 -15.04 -7.04 12.08
C GLU A 60 -13.96 -7.85 12.83
N TYR A 61 -12.79 -8.17 12.25
CA TYR A 61 -11.78 -9.05 12.91
C TYR A 61 -10.33 -8.79 12.43
N PRO A 62 -9.51 -7.99 13.15
CA PRO A 62 -8.14 -7.65 12.77
C PRO A 62 -7.11 -8.79 12.88
N GLU A 63 -7.46 -9.91 13.52
CA GLU A 63 -6.49 -11.00 13.82
C GLU A 63 -6.28 -12.00 12.68
N ILE A 64 -7.12 -11.98 11.65
CA ILE A 64 -7.20 -13.10 10.69
C ILE A 64 -6.21 -12.94 9.51
N THR A 65 -5.76 -11.71 9.19
CA THR A 65 -4.84 -11.49 8.07
C THR A 65 -3.59 -10.72 8.48
N PRO A 66 -2.38 -11.29 8.28
CA PRO A 66 -1.14 -10.66 8.68
C PRO A 66 -0.81 -9.52 7.73
N PHE A 67 -0.99 -8.28 8.19
CA PHE A 67 -0.65 -7.06 7.44
C PHE A 67 0.75 -7.11 6.82
N ASP A 68 1.74 -7.59 7.58
CA ASP A 68 3.14 -7.68 7.13
C ASP A 68 3.30 -8.60 5.92
N GLY A 69 2.50 -9.68 5.85
CA GLY A 69 2.47 -10.58 4.70
C GLY A 69 1.93 -9.87 3.46
N MET A 70 0.80 -9.17 3.60
CA MET A 70 0.23 -8.37 2.53
C MET A 70 1.23 -7.32 2.03
N ALA A 71 1.81 -6.54 2.95
CA ALA A 71 2.77 -5.48 2.68
C ALA A 71 4.01 -6.01 1.95
N SER A 72 4.55 -7.16 2.37
CA SER A 72 5.66 -7.82 1.68
C SER A 72 5.30 -8.19 0.24
N GLY A 73 4.09 -8.71 0.00
CA GLY A 73 3.64 -9.03 -1.34
C GLY A 73 3.48 -7.79 -2.23
N VAL A 74 2.95 -6.69 -1.70
CA VAL A 74 2.86 -5.40 -2.44
C VAL A 74 4.26 -4.88 -2.79
N VAL A 75 5.19 -4.90 -1.82
CA VAL A 75 6.58 -4.47 -2.05
C VAL A 75 7.25 -5.34 -3.12
N ALA A 76 6.98 -6.65 -3.13
CA ALA A 76 7.50 -7.54 -4.16
C ALA A 76 6.95 -7.20 -5.55
N VAL A 77 5.65 -6.89 -5.66
CA VAL A 77 5.02 -6.43 -6.90
C VAL A 77 5.71 -5.19 -7.44
N VAL A 78 5.85 -4.15 -6.61
CA VAL A 78 6.45 -2.88 -7.02
C VAL A 78 7.90 -3.03 -7.46
N ARG A 79 8.66 -3.94 -6.83
CA ARG A 79 10.08 -4.13 -7.12
C ARG A 79 10.40 -5.04 -8.31
N HIS A 80 9.54 -6.02 -8.61
CA HIS A 80 9.88 -7.10 -9.54
C HIS A 80 8.99 -7.15 -10.78
N LEU A 81 7.91 -6.35 -10.83
CA LEU A 81 7.19 -6.12 -12.09
C LEU A 81 7.87 -5.04 -12.93
N PRO A 82 7.64 -5.02 -14.25
CA PRO A 82 8.12 -3.95 -15.11
C PRO A 82 7.62 -2.58 -14.65
N ALA A 83 8.49 -1.57 -14.77
CA ALA A 83 8.12 -0.18 -14.53
C ALA A 83 6.93 0.21 -15.43
N GLY A 84 5.92 0.86 -14.85
CA GLY A 84 4.70 1.24 -15.57
C GLY A 84 3.68 0.11 -15.75
N SER A 85 3.90 -1.06 -15.13
CA SER A 85 2.92 -2.16 -15.16
C SER A 85 1.55 -1.71 -14.59
N PRO A 86 0.43 -2.00 -15.29
CA PRO A 86 -0.92 -1.72 -14.79
C PRO A 86 -1.20 -2.34 -13.41
N ALA A 87 -0.55 -3.46 -13.09
CA ALA A 87 -0.69 -4.12 -11.81
C ALA A 87 -0.12 -3.29 -10.65
N ILE A 88 0.97 -2.53 -10.87
CA ILE A 88 1.54 -1.63 -9.86
C ILE A 88 0.59 -0.45 -9.60
N PHE A 89 0.07 0.17 -10.67
CA PHE A 89 -0.93 1.24 -10.54
C PHE A 89 -2.20 0.76 -9.81
N TYR A 90 -2.67 -0.44 -10.14
CA TYR A 90 -3.82 -1.05 -9.46
C TYR A 90 -3.55 -1.25 -7.96
N CYS A 91 -2.36 -1.76 -7.58
CA CYS A 91 -1.98 -1.91 -6.18
C CYS A 91 -2.03 -0.58 -5.43
N VAL A 92 -1.42 0.45 -5.99
CA VAL A 92 -1.38 1.80 -5.41
C VAL A 92 -2.80 2.36 -5.24
N HIS A 93 -3.61 2.30 -6.30
CA HIS A 93 -4.98 2.82 -6.27
C HIS A 93 -5.82 2.13 -5.19
N CYS A 94 -5.73 0.81 -5.09
CA CYS A 94 -6.46 0.05 -4.07
C CYS A 94 -6.04 0.41 -2.64
N LEU A 95 -4.76 0.62 -2.38
CA LEU A 95 -4.26 1.02 -1.06
C LEU A 95 -4.74 2.43 -0.71
N VAL A 96 -4.69 3.37 -1.65
CA VAL A 96 -5.17 4.74 -1.44
C VAL A 96 -6.68 4.78 -1.22
N GLU A 97 -7.46 4.01 -1.99
CA GLU A 97 -8.90 3.90 -1.75
C GLU A 97 -9.19 3.39 -0.34
N LYS A 98 -8.39 2.45 0.16
CA LYS A 98 -8.54 1.94 1.53
C LYS A 98 -8.17 2.98 2.58
N ALA A 99 -7.07 3.70 2.39
CA ALA A 99 -6.65 4.79 3.28
C ALA A 99 -7.69 5.93 3.31
N ASN A 100 -8.32 6.25 2.17
CA ASN A 100 -9.39 7.25 2.11
C ASN A 100 -10.63 6.86 2.92
N ARG A 101 -10.98 5.56 2.96
CA ARG A 101 -12.11 5.09 3.77
C ARG A 101 -11.81 5.23 5.26
N CYS A 102 -10.61 4.85 5.68
CA CYS A 102 -10.13 5.08 7.04
C CYS A 102 -10.28 6.53 7.48
N ASN A 103 -9.91 7.50 6.63
CA ASN A 103 -10.02 8.93 6.95
C ASN A 103 -11.45 9.41 7.23
N LYS A 104 -12.44 8.83 6.54
CA LYS A 104 -13.85 9.18 6.77
C LYS A 104 -14.34 8.69 8.14
N ASP A 105 -13.83 7.56 8.59
CA ASP A 105 -14.13 7.01 9.92
C ASP A 105 -13.43 7.82 11.03
N PHE A 106 -12.20 8.30 10.78
CA PHE A 106 -11.48 9.21 11.69
C PHE A 106 -12.11 10.59 11.82
N ALA A 107 -12.71 11.14 10.77
CA ALA A 107 -13.34 12.46 10.80
C ALA A 107 -14.53 12.54 11.78
N GLN A 108 -15.08 11.41 12.23
CA GLN A 108 -16.14 11.35 13.23
C GLN A 108 -15.61 11.36 14.68
N GLN A 109 -14.31 11.18 14.90
CA GLN A 109 -13.69 11.16 16.24
C GLN A 109 -12.46 12.09 16.29
N ALA A 110 -12.73 13.39 16.48
CA ALA A 110 -11.69 14.42 16.58
C ALA A 110 -10.68 14.20 17.72
N ASP A 111 -11.03 13.41 18.74
CA ASP A 111 -10.18 13.15 19.92
C ASP A 111 -9.14 12.04 19.70
N THR A 112 -9.30 11.20 18.68
CA THR A 112 -8.48 9.99 18.47
C THR A 112 -7.10 10.33 17.92
N TRP A 113 -6.91 11.50 17.30
CA TRP A 113 -5.61 11.88 16.73
C TRP A 113 -4.53 12.18 17.77
N LYS A 114 -4.92 12.64 18.96
CA LYS A 114 -3.98 12.90 20.06
C LYS A 114 -3.43 11.60 20.66
N ASN A 115 -4.10 10.47 20.42
CA ASN A 115 -3.72 9.14 20.93
C ASN A 115 -2.99 8.26 19.88
N TRP A 116 -2.53 8.86 18.77
CA TRP A 116 -1.84 8.20 17.63
C TRP A 116 -0.50 7.49 17.98
N GLN A 117 -0.09 7.54 19.25
CA GLN A 117 1.10 6.90 19.82
C GLN A 117 0.88 5.45 20.30
N GLY A 118 -0.34 4.92 20.24
CA GLY A 118 -0.64 3.51 20.55
C GLY A 118 -0.30 2.53 19.41
N GLU A 119 -0.03 1.27 19.73
CA GLU A 119 0.35 0.21 18.79
C GLU A 119 -0.74 -0.12 17.75
N SER A 120 -0.69 0.65 16.66
CA SER A 120 -0.96 0.25 15.26
C SER A 120 -2.40 -0.12 14.88
N GLU A 121 -3.24 0.91 14.73
CA GLU A 121 -4.46 0.79 13.94
C GLU A 121 -4.17 0.40 12.47
N PRO A 122 -4.99 -0.45 11.84
CA PRO A 122 -4.77 -0.93 10.47
C PRO A 122 -4.63 0.20 9.43
N CYS A 123 -5.26 1.34 9.67
CA CYS A 123 -5.23 2.50 8.79
C CYS A 123 -3.85 3.18 8.75
N LYS A 124 -3.18 3.30 9.91
CA LYS A 124 -1.81 3.82 10.00
C LYS A 124 -0.83 2.93 9.23
N LYS A 125 -0.95 1.61 9.41
CA LYS A 125 -0.16 0.62 8.67
C LYS A 125 -0.28 0.76 7.15
N VAL A 126 -1.50 0.99 6.64
CA VAL A 126 -1.72 1.21 5.20
C VAL A 126 -1.05 2.50 4.72
N LEU A 127 -1.14 3.57 5.51
CA LEU A 127 -0.49 4.84 5.21
C LEU A 127 1.03 4.70 5.22
N ASP A 128 1.62 4.07 6.24
CA ASP A 128 3.06 3.81 6.33
C ASP A 128 3.54 2.99 5.13
N LEU A 129 2.75 2.00 4.69
CA LEU A 129 3.05 1.24 3.48
C LEU A 129 3.03 2.15 2.24
N LEU A 130 2.01 2.99 2.07
CA LEU A 130 1.93 3.93 0.95
C LEU A 130 3.11 4.91 0.92
N LEU A 131 3.54 5.43 2.08
CA LEU A 131 4.71 6.29 2.21
C LEU A 131 5.99 5.54 1.83
N ARG A 132 6.14 4.30 2.29
CA ARG A 132 7.26 3.44 1.92
C ARG A 132 7.30 3.13 0.43
N LEU A 133 6.14 3.06 -0.24
CA LEU A 133 6.10 2.85 -1.68
C LEU A 133 6.71 4.01 -2.47
N ILE A 134 6.68 5.25 -1.97
CA ILE A 134 7.29 6.43 -2.63
C ILE A 134 8.76 6.15 -2.96
N SER A 135 9.51 5.60 -2.01
CA SER A 135 10.94 5.30 -2.18
C SER A 135 11.23 4.05 -3.03
N LEU A 136 10.20 3.29 -3.40
CA LEU A 136 10.33 1.99 -4.06
C LEU A 136 9.78 1.97 -5.49
N VAL A 137 8.78 2.79 -5.78
CA VAL A 137 8.18 2.85 -7.12
C VAL A 137 9.12 3.52 -8.12
N ASP A 138 9.06 3.05 -9.35
CA ASP A 138 9.74 3.69 -10.47
C ASP A 138 9.17 5.08 -10.77
N ILE A 139 9.98 5.91 -11.45
CA ILE A 139 9.61 7.28 -11.84
C ILE A 139 8.35 7.36 -12.72
N GLN A 140 7.96 6.26 -13.38
CA GLN A 140 6.71 6.23 -14.17
C GLN A 140 5.46 6.18 -13.28
N VAL A 141 5.55 5.58 -12.10
CA VAL A 141 4.42 5.40 -11.17
C VAL A 141 4.42 6.47 -10.07
N LEU A 142 5.61 7.00 -9.74
CA LEU A 142 5.81 8.00 -8.70
C LEU A 142 4.88 9.22 -8.82
N PRO A 143 4.68 9.87 -9.99
CA PRO A 143 3.81 11.04 -10.10
C PRO A 143 2.36 10.73 -9.72
N ASP A 144 1.84 9.58 -10.15
CA ASP A 144 0.47 9.17 -9.84
C ASP A 144 0.31 8.82 -8.35
N LEU A 145 1.29 8.11 -7.77
CA LEU A 145 1.30 7.85 -6.33
C LEU A 145 1.32 9.16 -5.52
N MET A 146 2.18 10.11 -5.88
CA MET A 146 2.26 11.41 -5.21
C MET A 146 0.96 12.20 -5.33
N LYS A 147 0.34 12.21 -6.51
CA LYS A 147 -0.95 12.87 -6.73
C LYS A 147 -2.05 12.27 -5.84
N LEU A 148 -2.13 10.94 -5.81
CA LEU A 148 -3.11 10.21 -5.00
C LEU A 148 -2.88 10.43 -3.49
N LEU A 149 -1.62 10.47 -3.06
CA LEU A 149 -1.25 10.80 -1.68
C LEU A 149 -1.59 12.25 -1.32
N ALA A 150 -1.35 13.21 -2.20
CA ALA A 150 -1.72 14.60 -1.95
C ALA A 150 -3.24 14.74 -1.77
N GLN A 151 -4.04 14.01 -2.55
CA GLN A 151 -5.50 13.98 -2.40
C GLN A 151 -5.95 13.33 -1.09
N LEU A 152 -5.24 12.29 -0.64
CA LEU A 152 -5.47 11.64 0.65
C LEU A 152 -5.15 12.59 1.82
N ILE A 153 -4.00 13.26 1.75
CA ILE A 153 -3.53 14.21 2.77
C ILE A 153 -4.48 15.42 2.87
N ALA A 154 -4.93 15.95 1.74
CA ALA A 154 -5.87 17.08 1.73
C ALA A 154 -7.19 16.80 2.46
N GLN A 155 -7.59 15.53 2.60
CA GLN A 155 -8.80 15.11 3.31
C GLN A 155 -8.58 14.88 4.82
N LEU A 156 -7.34 14.86 5.27
CA LEU A 156 -7.00 14.72 6.70
C LEU A 156 -7.20 16.05 7.42
N PRO A 157 -7.56 16.06 8.73
CA PRO A 157 -7.53 17.31 9.51
C PRO A 157 -6.11 17.91 9.64
N LYS A 158 -5.96 19.15 10.14
CA LYS A 158 -4.68 19.89 10.04
C LYS A 158 -3.49 19.23 10.77
N ASP A 159 -3.73 18.56 11.89
CA ASP A 159 -2.64 18.00 12.70
C ASP A 159 -1.95 16.80 12.03
N GLY A 160 -2.69 15.88 11.41
CA GLY A 160 -2.08 14.78 10.66
C GLY A 160 -1.67 15.14 9.24
N GLN A 161 -2.19 16.21 8.65
CA GLN A 161 -1.56 16.80 7.46
C GLN A 161 -0.09 17.15 7.77
N ASN A 162 0.15 17.89 8.85
CA ASN A 162 1.49 18.32 9.26
C ASN A 162 2.41 17.14 9.58
N MET A 163 1.89 16.11 10.27
CA MET A 163 2.68 14.92 10.61
C MET A 163 3.14 14.15 9.36
N ILE A 164 2.24 13.89 8.41
CA ILE A 164 2.56 13.14 7.19
C ILE A 164 3.44 13.96 6.26
N LEU A 165 3.21 15.27 6.15
CA LEU A 165 4.08 16.17 5.39
C LEU A 165 5.52 16.11 5.91
N ASN A 166 5.72 16.15 7.23
CA ASN A 166 7.05 16.00 7.83
C ASN A 166 7.69 14.64 7.52
N GLU A 167 6.89 13.57 7.49
CA GLU A 167 7.37 12.22 7.18
C GLU A 167 7.74 12.06 5.70
N VAL A 168 6.92 12.55 4.77
CA VAL A 168 7.22 12.54 3.33
C VAL A 168 8.50 13.35 3.04
N ILE A 169 8.67 14.51 3.70
CA ILE A 169 9.87 15.34 3.58
C ILE A 169 11.12 14.60 4.07
N PHE A 170 10.99 13.78 5.13
CA PHE A 170 12.09 13.01 5.69
C PHE A 170 12.44 11.75 4.89
N THR A 171 11.46 11.14 4.20
CA THR A 171 11.61 9.81 3.60
C THR A 171 12.25 9.82 2.20
N ASP A 172 12.32 10.97 1.50
CA ASP A 172 12.97 11.04 0.19
C ASP A 172 13.48 12.45 -0.16
N SER A 173 14.76 12.60 -0.50
CA SER A 173 15.30 13.86 -1.02
C SER A 173 14.84 14.14 -2.47
N ARG A 174 14.32 13.13 -3.18
CA ARG A 174 13.73 13.28 -4.52
C ARG A 174 12.28 13.78 -4.49
N SER A 175 11.56 13.57 -3.40
CA SER A 175 10.18 14.07 -3.23
C SER A 175 10.14 15.59 -3.00
N LEU A 176 11.21 16.19 -2.45
CA LEU A 176 11.35 17.64 -2.27
C LEU A 176 11.17 18.43 -3.58
N SER A 177 11.73 17.94 -4.69
CA SER A 177 11.57 18.58 -6.01
C SER A 177 10.12 18.55 -6.51
N TYR A 178 9.36 17.51 -6.17
CA TYR A 178 7.95 17.38 -6.52
C TYR A 178 7.02 18.14 -5.57
N ILE A 179 7.36 18.24 -4.28
CA ILE A 179 6.61 19.05 -3.30
C ILE A 179 6.72 20.54 -3.65
N SER A 180 7.90 21.01 -4.08
CA SER A 180 8.04 22.37 -4.63
C SER A 180 7.20 22.60 -5.89
N LEU A 181 7.00 21.58 -6.72
CA LEU A 181 6.15 21.65 -7.92
C LEU A 181 4.65 21.60 -7.59
N LEU A 182 4.25 20.89 -6.53
CA LEU A 182 2.86 20.85 -6.05
C LEU A 182 2.44 22.18 -5.38
N ASN A 183 3.32 22.79 -4.58
CA ASN A 183 3.07 24.11 -3.98
C ASN A 183 3.07 25.26 -5.00
N ALA A 184 3.64 25.08 -6.19
CA ALA A 184 3.61 26.08 -7.27
C ALA A 184 2.34 26.00 -8.14
N ARG A 185 1.45 25.03 -7.90
CA ARG A 185 0.22 24.79 -8.70
C ARG A 185 -1.08 24.86 -7.88
N LEU A 186 -1.01 25.26 -6.61
CA LEU A 186 -2.13 25.70 -5.77
C LEU A 186 -2.06 27.20 -5.58
#